data_AF-A0A0R1NKV5-F1
#
_entry.id   AF-A0A0R1NKV5-F1
#
_cell.length_a   1.000
_cell.length_b   1.000
_cell.length_c   1.000
_cell.angle_alpha   90.00
_cell.angle_beta   90.00
_cell.angle_gamma   90.00
#
_symmetry.space_group_name_H-M   'P 1'
#
loop_
_entity.id
_entity.type
_entity.pdbx_description
1 polymer ?
#
loop_
_entity_poly.entity_id
_entity_poly.type
_entity_poly.pdbx_seq_one_letter_code
_entity_poly.pdbx_strand_id
1 'polypeptide(L)'
;MKYKVIICDDDLAQASNLALKLGIAAMMQPEEVELEIGTTAQNANEVLNYLNEHPLDGGIYFLDIELGDNQDDINGVDLAEEITKLDQRAQIVFVTAYDEYMELTYQRRIGSIDYINKSNSDLQQRLNETVRDAVNNLAKANFSKKMTFSYRLGRIIRNVNIDDIYHISTTRAPHKLCLVRNDGTAEFAGDIKNIDQQNEFLKKVSQSYLVNPKNIAQINLKKKEISFPNGDVIKFSRRYTYVMKGMINTYNLKQNSYRI
;
A
#
# COMPACT_ATOMS: atom_id res chain seq x y z
N MET A 1 -0.63 7.42 8.96
CA MET A 1 -1.20 6.81 7.74
C MET A 1 -2.38 7.65 7.36
N LYS A 2 -2.39 8.19 6.15
CA LYS A 2 -3.39 9.14 5.71
C LYS A 2 -4.26 8.50 4.63
N TYR A 3 -5.57 8.49 4.82
CA TYR A 3 -6.53 7.94 3.87
C TYR A 3 -7.52 9.02 3.44
N LYS A 4 -7.90 8.98 2.17
CA LYS A 4 -8.88 9.93 1.60
C LYS A 4 -10.27 9.31 1.66
N VAL A 5 -11.23 10.10 2.12
CA VAL A 5 -12.63 9.75 2.16
C VAL A 5 -13.37 10.57 1.11
N ILE A 6 -14.14 9.90 0.27
CA ILE A 6 -14.96 10.52 -0.79
C ILE A 6 -16.42 10.23 -0.45
N ILE A 7 -17.25 11.25 -0.53
CA ILE A 7 -18.68 11.16 -0.25
C ILE A 7 -19.43 11.60 -1.51
N CYS A 8 -20.41 10.82 -1.95
CA CYS A 8 -21.30 11.19 -3.05
C CYS A 8 -22.74 10.97 -2.64
N ASP A 9 -23.53 12.04 -2.64
CA ASP A 9 -24.96 12.03 -2.29
C ASP A 9 -25.57 13.28 -2.94
N ASP A 10 -26.63 13.12 -3.73
CA ASP A 10 -27.23 14.24 -4.47
C ASP A 10 -27.86 15.28 -3.54
N ASP A 11 -28.28 14.86 -2.34
CA ASP A 11 -28.69 15.72 -1.24
C ASP A 11 -27.48 16.21 -0.43
N LEU A 12 -27.16 17.50 -0.60
CA LEU A 12 -26.06 18.15 0.10
C LEU A 12 -26.19 18.11 1.63
N ALA A 13 -27.41 18.14 2.18
CA ALA A 13 -27.63 18.06 3.62
C ALA A 13 -27.32 16.65 4.13
N GLN A 14 -27.67 15.61 3.36
CA GLN A 14 -27.32 14.22 3.67
C GLN A 14 -25.81 13.99 3.54
N ALA A 15 -25.18 14.48 2.46
CA ALA A 15 -23.72 14.45 2.29
C ALA A 15 -23.00 15.10 3.48
N SER A 16 -23.46 16.28 3.89
CA SER A 16 -22.89 17.04 5.02
C SER A 16 -23.09 16.32 6.35
N ASN A 17 -24.26 15.72 6.57
CA ASN A 17 -24.54 14.94 7.77
C ASN A 17 -23.63 13.70 7.85
N LEU A 18 -23.48 13.00 6.73
CA LEU A 18 -22.60 11.85 6.61
C LEU A 18 -21.13 12.24 6.85
N ALA A 19 -20.68 13.36 6.29
CA ALA A 19 -19.35 13.91 6.54
C ALA A 19 -19.08 14.14 8.05
N LEU A 20 -20.05 14.70 8.78
CA LEU A 20 -19.93 14.89 10.24
C LEU A 20 -19.84 13.56 10.99
N LYS A 21 -20.69 12.58 10.64
CA LYS A 21 -20.67 11.23 11.24
C LYS A 21 -19.35 10.50 10.96
N LEU A 22 -18.80 10.67 9.77
CA LEU A 22 -17.50 10.13 9.39
C LEU A 22 -16.34 10.84 10.10
N GLY A 23 -16.48 12.14 10.40
CA GLY A 23 -15.57 12.85 11.29
C GLY A 23 -15.52 12.24 12.69
N ILE A 24 -16.67 11.88 13.26
CA ILE A 24 -16.73 11.15 14.54
C ILE A 24 -16.05 9.78 14.42
N ALA A 25 -16.34 9.02 13.35
CA ALA A 25 -15.72 7.72 13.11
C ALA A 25 -14.19 7.82 12.93
N ALA A 26 -13.69 8.91 12.34
CA ALA A 26 -12.27 9.20 12.20
C ALA A 26 -11.60 9.43 13.57
N MET A 27 -12.25 10.17 14.48
CA MET A 27 -11.74 10.41 15.83
C MET A 27 -11.63 9.12 16.68
N MET A 28 -12.34 8.06 16.29
CA MET A 28 -12.26 6.76 16.96
C MET A 28 -11.13 5.86 16.43
N GLN A 29 -10.44 6.27 15.37
CA GLN A 29 -9.29 5.54 14.85
C GLN A 29 -8.05 5.76 15.72
N PRO A 30 -7.02 4.88 15.64
CA PRO A 30 -5.73 5.12 16.27
C PRO A 30 -5.14 6.48 15.87
N GLU A 31 -4.38 7.10 16.76
CA GLU A 31 -3.81 8.45 16.57
C GLU A 31 -2.94 8.57 15.32
N GLU A 32 -2.31 7.47 14.89
CA GLU A 32 -1.51 7.43 13.67
C GLU A 32 -2.35 7.35 12.39
N VAL A 33 -3.67 7.24 12.46
CA VAL A 33 -4.58 7.20 11.30
C VAL A 33 -5.25 8.56 11.13
N GLU A 34 -5.03 9.18 9.97
CA GLU A 34 -5.67 10.42 9.56
C GLU A 34 -6.64 10.12 8.42
N LEU A 35 -7.92 10.42 8.62
CA LEU A 35 -8.92 10.41 7.56
C LEU A 35 -9.19 11.85 7.13
N GLU A 36 -9.00 12.12 5.84
CA GLU A 36 -9.28 13.43 5.26
C GLU A 36 -10.39 13.29 4.22
N ILE A 37 -11.43 14.12 4.35
CA ILE A 37 -12.46 14.23 3.32
C ILE A 37 -11.83 14.90 2.10
N GLY A 38 -11.70 14.15 1.01
CA GLY A 38 -11.15 14.63 -0.25
C GLY A 38 -12.14 15.47 -1.03
N THR A 39 -13.37 14.96 -1.17
CA THR A 39 -14.50 15.71 -1.76
C THR A 39 -15.84 15.19 -1.22
N THR A 40 -16.83 16.08 -1.19
CA THR A 40 -18.26 15.81 -1.03
C THR A 40 -18.93 16.21 -2.33
N ALA A 41 -19.35 15.24 -3.11
CA ALA A 41 -19.91 15.43 -4.45
C ALA A 41 -21.43 15.21 -4.45
N GLN A 42 -22.13 15.89 -5.37
CA GLN A 42 -23.57 15.72 -5.56
C GLN A 42 -23.93 14.82 -6.75
N ASN A 43 -22.94 14.39 -7.53
CA ASN A 43 -23.15 13.53 -8.68
C ASN A 43 -21.87 12.76 -9.03
N ALA A 44 -22.04 11.72 -9.85
CA ALA A 44 -20.95 10.85 -10.28
C ALA A 44 -19.82 11.61 -11.00
N ASN A 45 -20.14 12.60 -11.83
CA ASN A 45 -19.15 13.32 -12.63
C ASN A 45 -18.17 14.11 -11.75
N GLU A 46 -18.63 14.73 -10.67
CA GLU A 46 -17.77 15.41 -9.71
C GLU A 46 -16.75 14.46 -9.05
N VAL A 47 -17.18 13.25 -8.69
CA VAL A 47 -16.28 12.22 -8.15
C VAL A 47 -15.25 11.79 -9.19
N LEU A 48 -15.68 11.49 -10.41
CA LEU A 48 -14.78 11.05 -11.47
C LEU A 48 -13.76 12.15 -11.86
N ASN A 49 -14.21 13.41 -11.94
CA ASN A 49 -13.32 14.55 -12.17
C ASN A 49 -12.29 14.70 -11.05
N TYR A 50 -12.73 14.59 -9.79
CA TYR A 50 -11.82 14.62 -8.64
C TYR A 50 -10.76 13.52 -8.74
N LEU A 51 -11.15 12.28 -9.06
CA LEU A 51 -10.21 11.14 -9.17
C LEU A 51 -9.25 11.27 -10.36
N ASN A 52 -9.67 11.91 -11.45
CA ASN A 52 -8.80 12.20 -12.58
C ASN A 52 -7.72 13.23 -12.21
N GLU A 53 -8.07 14.26 -11.45
CA GLU A 53 -7.13 15.28 -10.98
C GLU A 53 -6.27 14.79 -9.80
N HIS A 54 -6.83 13.91 -8.97
CA HIS A 54 -6.23 13.41 -7.74
C HIS A 54 -6.28 11.87 -7.70
N PRO A 55 -5.46 11.17 -8.51
CA PRO A 55 -5.48 9.71 -8.54
C PRO A 55 -5.22 9.11 -7.15
N LEU A 56 -6.07 8.18 -6.74
CA LEU A 56 -5.98 7.49 -5.46
C LEU A 56 -5.51 6.04 -5.63
N ASP A 57 -4.83 5.53 -4.61
CA ASP A 57 -4.45 4.12 -4.47
C ASP A 57 -4.91 3.67 -3.06
N GLY A 58 -6.20 3.39 -2.92
CA GLY A 58 -6.85 3.05 -1.66
C GLY A 58 -7.62 4.19 -0.99
N GLY A 59 -8.62 4.73 -1.68
CA GLY A 59 -9.65 5.62 -1.11
C GLY A 59 -10.78 4.86 -0.40
N ILE A 60 -11.51 5.55 0.46
CA ILE A 60 -12.74 5.07 1.11
C ILE A 60 -13.90 5.89 0.57
N TYR A 61 -14.89 5.23 -0.04
CA TYR A 61 -15.95 5.87 -0.79
C TYR A 61 -17.29 5.56 -0.16
N PHE A 62 -18.03 6.59 0.25
CA PHE A 62 -19.40 6.48 0.73
C PHE A 62 -20.32 7.03 -0.33
N LEU A 63 -21.11 6.17 -0.95
CA LEU A 63 -21.90 6.49 -2.14
C LEU A 63 -23.39 6.25 -1.85
N ASP A 64 -24.23 7.25 -2.11
CA ASP A 64 -25.63 6.99 -2.38
C ASP A 64 -25.79 6.33 -3.76
N ILE A 65 -26.85 5.54 -3.91
CA ILE A 65 -27.19 4.86 -5.15
C ILE A 65 -28.06 5.75 -6.03
N GLU A 66 -29.03 6.45 -5.45
CA GLU A 66 -29.81 7.42 -6.19
C GLU A 66 -28.96 8.70 -6.29
N LEU A 67 -28.48 9.00 -7.50
CA LEU A 67 -27.64 10.15 -7.77
C LEU A 67 -28.28 10.96 -8.89
N GLY A 68 -29.17 11.89 -8.52
CA GLY A 68 -29.85 12.79 -9.45
C GLY A 68 -31.31 12.42 -9.73
N ASP A 69 -32.02 13.36 -10.36
CA ASP A 69 -33.47 13.30 -10.54
C ASP A 69 -33.92 12.47 -11.78
N ASN A 70 -33.00 12.11 -12.70
CA ASN A 70 -33.37 11.42 -13.95
C ASN A 70 -32.91 9.96 -13.98
N GLN A 71 -33.74 9.08 -14.54
CA GLN A 71 -33.44 7.65 -14.69
C GLN A 71 -32.27 7.32 -15.64
N ASP A 72 -31.88 8.27 -16.50
CA ASP A 72 -30.74 8.12 -17.42
C ASP A 72 -29.40 8.56 -16.80
N ASP A 73 -29.41 9.09 -15.57
CA ASP A 73 -28.20 9.52 -14.88
C ASP A 73 -27.40 8.30 -14.36
N ILE A 74 -26.07 8.46 -14.30
CA ILE A 74 -25.17 7.45 -13.74
C ILE A 74 -25.50 7.28 -12.25
N ASN A 75 -26.07 6.13 -11.88
CA ASN A 75 -26.39 5.84 -10.48
C ASN A 75 -25.12 5.49 -9.68
N GLY A 76 -25.25 5.38 -8.36
CA GLY A 76 -24.11 5.10 -7.49
C GLY A 76 -23.44 3.74 -7.72
N VAL A 77 -24.16 2.75 -8.24
CA VAL A 77 -23.57 1.44 -8.57
C VAL A 77 -22.72 1.55 -9.84
N ASP A 78 -23.19 2.28 -10.86
CA ASP A 78 -22.41 2.59 -12.06
C ASP A 78 -21.15 3.39 -11.70
N LEU A 79 -21.29 4.40 -10.82
CA LEU A 79 -20.16 5.17 -10.30
C LEU A 79 -19.15 4.26 -9.57
N ALA A 80 -19.61 3.36 -8.70
CA ALA A 80 -18.73 2.44 -8.00
C ALA A 80 -17.94 1.55 -8.96
N GLU A 81 -18.57 1.08 -10.04
CA GLU A 81 -17.90 0.28 -11.07
C GLU A 81 -16.77 1.08 -11.75
N GLU A 82 -17.00 2.35 -12.08
CA GLU A 82 -15.95 3.23 -12.62
C GLU A 82 -14.83 3.52 -11.61
N ILE A 83 -15.18 3.73 -10.33
CA ILE A 83 -14.19 3.93 -9.26
C ILE A 83 -13.27 2.72 -9.16
N THR A 84 -13.79 1.48 -9.20
CA THR A 84 -12.93 0.27 -9.10
C THR A 84 -11.96 0.10 -10.26
N LYS A 85 -12.24 0.70 -11.43
CA LYS A 85 -11.32 0.72 -12.58
C LYS A 85 -10.17 1.71 -12.35
N LEU A 86 -10.44 2.82 -11.67
CA LEU A 86 -9.47 3.89 -11.38
C LEU A 86 -8.65 3.62 -10.13
N ASP A 87 -9.29 3.12 -9.07
CA ASP A 87 -8.68 2.75 -7.78
C ASP A 87 -8.99 1.28 -7.46
N GLN A 88 -8.05 0.40 -7.76
CA GLN A 88 -8.17 -1.04 -7.56
C GLN A 88 -8.25 -1.46 -6.08
N ARG A 89 -7.91 -0.56 -5.15
CA ARG A 89 -7.98 -0.81 -3.71
C ARG A 89 -9.10 -0.01 -3.04
N ALA A 90 -9.99 0.57 -3.83
CA ALA A 90 -11.14 1.31 -3.33
C ALA A 90 -11.92 0.51 -2.29
N GLN A 91 -12.24 1.15 -1.16
CA GLN A 91 -13.14 0.62 -0.16
C GLN A 91 -14.52 1.26 -0.39
N ILE A 92 -15.38 0.58 -1.14
CA ILE A 92 -16.72 1.10 -1.50
C ILE A 92 -17.73 0.77 -0.41
N VAL A 93 -18.45 1.77 0.08
CA VAL A 93 -19.57 1.66 1.02
C VAL A 93 -20.78 2.29 0.37
N PHE A 94 -21.87 1.55 0.24
CA PHE A 94 -23.15 2.15 -0.14
C PHE A 94 -23.86 2.66 1.10
N VAL A 95 -24.34 3.91 1.06
CA VAL A 95 -25.15 4.52 2.12
C VAL A 95 -26.39 5.09 1.45
N THR A 96 -27.50 4.38 1.50
CA THR A 96 -28.71 4.70 0.72
C THR A 96 -30.00 4.39 1.47
N ALA A 97 -31.14 4.88 1.01
CA ALA A 97 -32.45 4.54 1.57
C ALA A 97 -33.06 3.24 0.98
N TYR A 98 -32.51 2.75 -0.13
CA TYR A 98 -33.15 1.76 -1.01
C TYR A 98 -32.49 0.38 -0.98
N ASP A 99 -32.90 -0.48 -0.06
CA ASP A 99 -32.31 -1.81 0.13
C ASP A 99 -32.40 -2.72 -1.13
N GLU A 100 -33.32 -2.45 -2.04
CA GLU A 100 -33.54 -3.23 -3.27
C GLU A 100 -32.32 -3.25 -4.21
N TYR A 101 -31.45 -2.24 -4.17
CA TYR A 101 -30.27 -2.19 -5.03
C TYR A 101 -29.12 -3.06 -4.52
N MET A 102 -29.22 -3.64 -3.33
CA MET A 102 -28.19 -4.51 -2.78
C MET A 102 -27.88 -5.68 -3.72
N GLU A 103 -28.90 -6.33 -4.31
CA GLU A 103 -28.70 -7.44 -5.25
C GLU A 103 -27.88 -7.03 -6.49
N LEU A 104 -28.15 -5.83 -7.01
CA LEU A 104 -27.44 -5.30 -8.18
C LEU A 104 -25.93 -5.15 -7.92
N THR A 105 -25.55 -4.70 -6.73
CA THR A 105 -24.13 -4.55 -6.35
C THR A 105 -23.38 -5.89 -6.35
N TYR A 106 -24.07 -6.96 -5.94
CA TYR A 106 -23.53 -8.32 -5.99
C TYR A 106 -23.45 -8.86 -7.42
N GLN A 107 -24.49 -8.67 -8.23
CA GLN A 107 -24.51 -9.09 -9.63
C GLN A 107 -23.37 -8.46 -10.43
N ARG A 108 -23.08 -7.17 -10.17
CA ARG A 108 -21.97 -6.43 -10.78
C ARG A 108 -20.61 -6.67 -10.13
N ARG A 109 -20.55 -7.43 -9.03
CA ARG A 109 -19.31 -7.81 -8.33
C ARG A 109 -18.48 -6.59 -7.89
N ILE A 110 -19.15 -5.54 -7.43
CA ILE A 110 -18.50 -4.29 -6.98
C ILE A 110 -17.51 -4.57 -5.84
N GLY A 111 -17.81 -5.55 -4.98
CA GLY A 111 -16.97 -5.86 -3.83
C GLY A 111 -17.02 -4.77 -2.76
N SER A 112 -18.19 -4.14 -2.58
CA SER A 112 -18.42 -3.18 -1.50
C SER A 112 -18.17 -3.82 -0.13
N ILE A 113 -17.60 -3.03 0.78
CA ILE A 113 -17.27 -3.47 2.13
C ILE A 113 -18.49 -3.47 3.05
N ASP A 114 -19.47 -2.58 2.81
CA ASP A 114 -20.74 -2.55 3.51
C ASP A 114 -21.83 -1.89 2.63
N TYR A 115 -23.07 -2.13 3.03
CA TYR A 115 -24.29 -1.58 2.46
C TYR A 115 -25.19 -1.12 3.61
N ILE A 116 -25.27 0.19 3.84
CA ILE A 116 -25.87 0.79 5.02
C ILE A 116 -27.15 1.53 4.63
N ASN A 117 -28.28 1.11 5.21
CA ASN A 117 -29.50 1.88 5.07
C ASN A 117 -29.39 3.21 5.86
N LYS A 118 -29.68 4.35 5.23
CA LYS A 118 -29.68 5.69 5.84
C LYS A 118 -30.61 5.80 7.06
N SER A 119 -31.69 5.02 7.08
CA SER A 119 -32.67 4.97 8.17
C SER A 119 -32.29 4.01 9.30
N ASN A 120 -31.08 3.43 9.27
CA ASN A 120 -30.62 2.52 10.31
C ASN A 120 -30.50 3.25 11.66
N SER A 121 -31.14 2.72 12.71
CA SER A 121 -31.11 3.30 14.07
C SER A 121 -29.70 3.40 14.65
N ASP A 122 -28.83 2.48 14.27
CA ASP A 122 -27.45 2.35 14.72
C ASP A 122 -26.44 2.86 13.67
N LEU A 123 -26.88 3.74 12.76
CA LEU A 123 -26.07 4.26 11.65
C LEU A 123 -24.67 4.70 12.08
N GLN A 124 -24.54 5.43 13.20
CA GLN A 124 -23.23 5.88 13.68
C GLN A 124 -22.32 4.70 14.06
N GLN A 125 -22.84 3.69 14.77
CA GLN A 125 -22.06 2.52 15.15
C GLN A 125 -21.59 1.77 13.90
N ARG A 126 -22.49 1.58 12.94
CA ARG A 126 -22.18 0.88 11.69
C ARG A 126 -21.13 1.62 10.86
N LEU A 127 -21.20 2.95 10.78
CA LEU A 127 -20.16 3.76 10.15
C LEU A 127 -18.81 3.63 10.87
N ASN A 128 -18.79 3.63 12.21
CA ASN A 128 -17.54 3.45 12.97
C ASN A 128 -16.87 2.10 12.67
N GLU A 129 -17.67 1.02 12.62
CA GLU A 129 -17.19 -0.33 12.30
C GLU A 129 -16.70 -0.41 10.85
N THR A 130 -17.48 0.13 9.91
CA THR A 130 -17.14 0.15 8.48
C THR A 130 -15.86 0.92 8.21
N VAL A 131 -15.69 2.10 8.81
CA VAL A 131 -14.46 2.90 8.68
C VAL A 131 -13.27 2.14 9.24
N ARG A 132 -13.41 1.51 10.41
CA ARG A 132 -12.35 0.69 11.01
C ARG A 132 -11.94 -0.45 10.07
N ASP A 133 -12.91 -1.14 9.47
CA ASP A 133 -12.64 -2.27 8.58
C ASP A 133 -12.00 -1.83 7.26
N ALA A 134 -12.46 -0.72 6.68
CA ALA A 134 -11.84 -0.08 5.52
C ALA A 134 -10.37 0.27 5.79
N VAL A 135 -10.10 0.93 6.91
CA VAL A 135 -8.74 1.31 7.35
C VAL A 135 -7.88 0.07 7.55
N ASN A 136 -8.41 -0.98 8.18
CA ASN A 136 -7.69 -2.23 8.40
C ASN A 136 -7.37 -2.95 7.10
N ASN A 137 -8.29 -3.00 6.13
CA ASN A 137 -8.07 -3.58 4.81
C ASN A 137 -6.94 -2.85 4.08
N LEU A 138 -7.00 -1.52 4.06
CA LEU A 138 -5.97 -0.69 3.44
C LEU A 138 -4.63 -0.80 4.16
N ALA A 139 -4.61 -0.84 5.50
CA ALA A 139 -3.41 -1.02 6.29
C ALA A 139 -2.75 -2.38 6.03
N LYS A 140 -3.54 -3.47 5.96
CA LYS A 140 -3.04 -4.81 5.61
C LYS A 140 -2.49 -4.86 4.19
N ALA A 141 -3.17 -4.23 3.23
CA ALA A 141 -2.69 -4.14 1.85
C ALA A 141 -1.38 -3.34 1.78
N ASN A 142 -1.29 -2.22 2.49
CA ASN A 142 -0.09 -1.39 2.59
C ASN A 142 1.07 -2.13 3.26
N PHE A 143 0.79 -2.87 4.34
CA PHE A 143 1.78 -3.70 5.01
C PHE A 143 2.31 -4.79 4.08
N SER A 144 1.41 -5.50 3.40
CA SER A 144 1.78 -6.53 2.41
C SER A 144 2.65 -5.94 1.30
N LYS A 145 2.28 -4.76 0.76
CA LYS A 145 3.06 -4.03 -0.25
C LYS A 145 4.47 -3.69 0.28
N LYS A 146 4.59 -3.22 1.53
CA LYS A 146 5.88 -2.95 2.18
C LYS A 146 6.73 -4.20 2.42
N MET A 147 6.11 -5.36 2.62
CA MET A 147 6.78 -6.64 2.82
C MET A 147 7.17 -7.33 1.52
N THR A 148 6.90 -6.70 0.37
CA THR A 148 7.28 -7.24 -0.94
C THR A 148 8.24 -6.33 -1.70
N PHE A 149 9.15 -6.94 -2.43
CA PHE A 149 9.95 -6.28 -3.46
C PHE A 149 9.42 -6.68 -4.83
N SER A 150 9.06 -5.68 -5.64
CA SER A 150 8.53 -5.87 -6.98
C SER A 150 9.58 -5.55 -8.03
N TYR A 151 9.76 -6.44 -9.02
CA TYR A 151 10.62 -6.18 -10.17
C TYR A 151 10.01 -6.71 -11.47
N ARG A 152 10.42 -6.10 -12.60
CA ARG A 152 9.90 -6.44 -13.92
C ARG A 152 10.88 -7.35 -14.67
N LEU A 153 10.36 -8.47 -15.18
CA LEU A 153 11.06 -9.39 -16.07
C LEU A 153 10.33 -9.42 -17.42
N GLY A 154 10.79 -8.63 -18.39
CA GLY A 154 10.09 -8.43 -19.66
C GLY A 154 8.70 -7.81 -19.44
N ARG A 155 7.64 -8.54 -19.79
CA ARG A 155 6.24 -8.11 -19.59
C ARG A 155 5.62 -8.60 -18.27
N ILE A 156 6.38 -9.32 -17.46
CA ILE A 156 5.90 -9.93 -16.21
C ILE A 156 6.39 -9.10 -15.03
N ILE A 157 5.49 -8.76 -14.10
CA ILE A 157 5.86 -8.22 -12.79
C ILE A 157 5.95 -9.38 -11.81
N ARG A 158 7.05 -9.47 -11.08
CA ARG A 158 7.27 -10.44 -10.01
C ARG A 158 7.32 -9.70 -8.68
N ASN A 159 6.58 -10.22 -7.71
CA ASN A 159 6.63 -9.78 -6.32
C ASN A 159 7.27 -10.90 -5.49
N VAL A 160 8.24 -10.55 -4.67
CA VAL A 160 8.92 -11.50 -3.77
C VAL A 160 8.90 -10.94 -2.35
N ASN A 161 8.89 -11.81 -1.34
CA ASN A 161 8.99 -11.37 0.05
C ASN A 161 10.37 -10.74 0.30
N ILE A 162 10.41 -9.58 0.96
CA ILE A 162 11.69 -8.91 1.29
C ILE A 162 12.58 -9.76 2.21
N ASP A 163 11.99 -10.58 3.06
CA ASP A 163 12.72 -11.44 4.00
C ASP A 163 13.40 -12.62 3.28
N ASP A 164 13.04 -12.92 2.03
CA ASP A 164 13.74 -13.92 1.21
C ASP A 164 14.97 -13.35 0.51
N ILE A 165 15.14 -12.03 0.48
CA ILE A 165 16.18 -11.34 -0.32
C ILE A 165 17.47 -11.25 0.49
N TYR A 166 18.57 -11.73 -0.07
CA TYR A 166 19.90 -11.60 0.51
C TYR A 166 20.56 -10.29 0.09
N HIS A 167 20.67 -10.07 -1.21
CA HIS A 167 21.29 -8.86 -1.75
C HIS A 167 20.87 -8.60 -3.20
N ILE A 168 21.09 -7.37 -3.64
CA ILE A 168 20.94 -6.94 -5.03
C ILE A 168 22.26 -6.35 -5.49
N SER A 169 22.71 -6.73 -6.68
CA SER A 169 23.98 -6.26 -7.24
C SER A 169 23.86 -5.81 -8.70
N THR A 170 24.83 -5.00 -9.14
CA THR A 170 24.98 -4.70 -10.57
C THR A 170 25.50 -5.92 -11.32
N THR A 171 25.01 -6.16 -12.53
CA THR A 171 25.60 -7.16 -13.45
C THR A 171 26.65 -6.52 -14.37
N ARG A 172 27.26 -7.33 -15.25
CA ARG A 172 28.11 -6.81 -16.33
C ARG A 172 27.31 -6.12 -17.44
N ALA A 173 26.01 -6.44 -17.57
CA ALA A 173 25.15 -5.83 -18.57
C ALA A 173 24.65 -4.46 -18.06
N PRO A 174 24.71 -3.39 -18.89
CA PRO A 174 24.19 -2.09 -18.52
C PRO A 174 22.71 -2.16 -18.11
N HIS A 175 22.33 -1.38 -17.10
CA HIS A 175 20.95 -1.28 -16.59
C HIS A 175 20.31 -2.63 -16.18
N LYS A 176 21.13 -3.63 -15.84
CA LYS A 176 20.66 -4.94 -15.39
C LYS A 176 21.24 -5.25 -14.02
N LEU A 177 20.35 -5.60 -13.09
CA LEU A 177 20.67 -5.96 -11.72
C LEU A 177 20.43 -7.46 -11.50
N CYS A 178 21.18 -8.04 -10.57
CA CYS A 178 20.99 -9.40 -10.07
C CYS A 178 20.37 -9.32 -8.68
N LEU A 179 19.25 -10.01 -8.49
CA LEU A 179 18.60 -10.27 -7.22
C LEU A 179 18.99 -11.67 -6.75
N VAL A 180 19.53 -11.77 -5.54
CA VAL A 180 19.83 -13.06 -4.89
C VAL A 180 18.89 -13.27 -3.72
N ARG A 181 18.25 -14.43 -3.68
CA ARG A 181 17.27 -14.85 -2.69
C ARG A 181 17.66 -16.19 -2.07
N ASN A 182 16.94 -16.60 -1.03
CA ASN A 182 17.07 -17.92 -0.41
C ASN A 182 16.79 -19.10 -1.38
N ASP A 183 15.92 -18.90 -2.37
CA ASP A 183 15.46 -19.94 -3.31
C ASP A 183 16.09 -19.83 -4.71
N GLY A 184 16.96 -18.85 -4.94
CA GLY A 184 17.64 -18.69 -6.22
C GLY A 184 18.01 -17.25 -6.57
N THR A 185 18.23 -17.02 -7.87
CA THR A 185 18.64 -15.73 -8.41
C THR A 185 17.76 -15.30 -9.58
N ALA A 186 17.64 -13.99 -9.78
CA ALA A 186 16.93 -13.41 -10.91
C ALA A 186 17.65 -12.16 -11.42
N GLU A 187 17.68 -11.95 -12.72
CA GLU A 187 18.18 -10.71 -13.31
C GLU A 187 17.03 -9.84 -13.83
N PHE A 188 17.08 -8.54 -13.58
CA PHE A 188 16.01 -7.62 -13.97
C PHE A 188 16.57 -6.26 -14.40
N ALA A 189 15.79 -5.53 -15.20
CA ALA A 189 16.16 -4.19 -15.64
C ALA A 189 16.00 -3.19 -14.49
N GLY A 190 17.03 -2.39 -14.21
CA GLY A 190 17.00 -1.42 -13.12
C GLY A 190 18.32 -0.69 -12.90
N ASP A 191 18.25 0.30 -12.01
CA ASP A 191 19.40 1.09 -11.57
C ASP A 191 19.56 0.93 -10.05
N ILE A 192 20.78 0.60 -9.61
CA ILE A 192 21.05 0.28 -8.20
C ILE A 192 20.86 1.50 -7.27
N LYS A 193 21.02 2.72 -7.77
CA LYS A 193 20.77 3.95 -7.00
C LYS A 193 19.27 4.14 -6.77
N ASN A 194 18.45 3.85 -7.77
CA ASN A 194 17.00 3.92 -7.62
C ASN A 194 16.50 2.89 -6.60
N ILE A 195 17.03 1.65 -6.65
CA ILE A 195 16.68 0.63 -5.66
C ILE A 195 17.08 1.06 -4.24
N ASP A 196 18.28 1.62 -4.05
CA ASP A 196 18.78 2.14 -2.76
C ASP A 196 17.86 3.22 -2.17
N GLN A 197 17.35 4.12 -3.01
CA GLN A 197 16.48 5.22 -2.58
C GLN A 197 15.06 4.79 -2.23
N GLN A 198 14.54 3.74 -2.90
CA GLN A 198 13.14 3.32 -2.76
C GLN A 198 12.94 2.19 -1.73
N ASN A 199 14.01 1.52 -1.30
CA ASN A 199 13.91 0.30 -0.49
C ASN A 199 14.75 0.39 0.78
N GLU A 200 14.15 0.91 1.85
CA GLU A 200 14.83 1.15 3.14
C GLU A 200 15.36 -0.13 3.82
N PHE A 201 14.78 -1.29 3.51
CA PHE A 201 15.21 -2.59 4.05
C PHE A 201 16.58 -3.02 3.51
N LEU A 202 17.01 -2.46 2.38
CA LEU A 202 18.34 -2.67 1.83
C LEU A 202 19.33 -1.62 2.33
N LYS A 203 20.59 -2.01 2.51
CA LYS A 203 21.68 -1.12 2.86
C LYS A 203 22.80 -1.20 1.84
N LYS A 204 23.24 -0.04 1.36
CA LYS A 204 24.38 0.05 0.44
C LYS A 204 25.68 -0.22 1.16
N VAL A 205 26.43 -1.19 0.63
CA VAL A 205 27.72 -1.63 1.20
C VAL A 205 28.88 -1.46 0.23
N SER A 206 28.57 -1.20 -1.05
CA SER A 206 29.51 -0.79 -2.08
C SER A 206 28.78 -0.05 -3.20
N GLN A 207 29.50 0.37 -4.24
CA GLN A 207 28.86 0.94 -5.44
C GLN A 207 28.00 -0.08 -6.20
N SER A 208 28.31 -1.37 -6.06
CA SER A 208 27.71 -2.47 -6.83
C SER A 208 26.81 -3.38 -6.02
N TYR A 209 26.63 -3.13 -4.71
CA TYR A 209 25.91 -4.04 -3.82
C TYR A 209 25.04 -3.31 -2.79
N LEU A 210 23.79 -3.76 -2.72
CA LEU A 210 22.81 -3.51 -1.68
C LEU A 210 22.54 -4.82 -0.95
N VAL A 211 22.58 -4.84 0.38
CA VAL A 211 22.37 -6.06 1.19
C VAL A 211 21.14 -5.91 2.07
N ASN A 212 20.42 -7.00 2.30
CA ASN A 212 19.40 -7.06 3.35
C ASN A 212 20.08 -7.44 4.68
N PRO A 213 20.12 -6.53 5.68
CA PRO A 213 20.80 -6.80 6.94
C PRO A 213 20.19 -7.95 7.75
N LYS A 214 18.87 -8.20 7.61
CA LYS A 214 18.18 -9.28 8.31
C LYS A 214 18.70 -10.67 7.92
N ASN A 215 19.24 -10.79 6.71
CA ASN A 215 19.73 -12.05 6.15
C ASN A 215 21.26 -12.17 6.19
N ILE A 216 21.95 -11.28 6.89
CA ILE A 216 23.40 -11.40 7.07
C ILE A 216 23.70 -12.51 8.08
N ALA A 217 24.46 -13.51 7.65
CA ALA A 217 24.95 -14.56 8.55
C ALA A 217 26.11 -14.06 9.41
N GLN A 218 27.07 -13.34 8.80
CA GLN A 218 28.24 -12.83 9.51
C GLN A 218 28.86 -11.61 8.81
N ILE A 219 29.36 -10.65 9.60
CA ILE A 219 30.20 -9.53 9.15
C ILE A 219 31.62 -9.70 9.71
N ASN A 220 32.62 -9.78 8.82
CA ASN A 220 34.03 -9.77 9.16
C ASN A 220 34.64 -8.38 8.91
N LEU A 221 34.77 -7.56 9.95
CA LEU A 221 35.33 -6.21 9.85
C LEU A 221 36.82 -6.18 9.46
N LYS A 222 37.60 -7.20 9.84
CA LYS A 222 39.04 -7.29 9.53
C LYS A 222 39.26 -7.56 8.03
N LYS A 223 38.52 -8.53 7.48
CA LYS A 223 38.56 -8.88 6.05
C LYS A 223 37.69 -7.98 5.16
N LYS A 224 36.80 -7.20 5.78
CA LYS A 224 35.76 -6.39 5.14
C LYS A 224 34.80 -7.21 4.27
N GLU A 225 34.30 -8.28 4.85
CA GLU A 225 33.44 -9.25 4.18
C GLU A 225 32.10 -9.36 4.91
N ILE A 226 31.02 -9.49 4.15
CA ILE A 226 29.67 -9.84 4.60
C ILE A 226 29.38 -11.22 3.99
N SER A 227 28.88 -12.14 4.79
CA SER A 227 28.51 -13.48 4.35
C SER A 227 27.04 -13.79 4.60
N PHE A 228 26.46 -14.60 3.72
CA PHE A 228 25.04 -14.98 3.71
C PHE A 228 24.85 -16.48 3.92
N PRO A 229 23.65 -16.95 4.30
CA PRO A 229 23.38 -18.37 4.55
C PRO A 229 23.63 -19.29 3.34
N ASN A 230 23.52 -18.79 2.11
CA ASN A 230 23.84 -19.55 0.90
C ASN A 230 25.34 -19.66 0.60
N GLY A 231 26.21 -19.09 1.46
CA GLY A 231 27.66 -19.11 1.28
C GLY A 231 28.22 -17.93 0.47
N ASP A 232 27.37 -17.02 -0.03
CA ASP A 232 27.84 -15.84 -0.74
C ASP A 232 28.67 -14.93 0.17
N VAL A 233 29.71 -14.33 -0.39
CA VAL A 233 30.60 -13.39 0.31
C VAL A 233 30.74 -12.09 -0.49
N ILE A 234 30.34 -10.98 0.12
CA ILE A 234 30.42 -9.64 -0.46
C ILE A 234 31.49 -8.83 0.27
N LYS A 235 32.37 -8.19 -0.50
CA LYS A 235 33.36 -7.24 0.05
C LYS A 235 32.76 -5.84 0.15
N PHE A 236 32.96 -5.18 1.28
CA PHE A 236 32.61 -3.76 1.45
C PHE A 236 33.86 -2.88 1.51
N SER A 237 33.75 -1.64 1.03
CA SER A 237 34.88 -0.71 1.02
C SER A 237 34.99 0.07 2.34
N ARG A 238 36.18 0.64 2.63
CA ARG A 238 36.45 1.38 3.88
C ARG A 238 35.37 2.42 4.21
N ARG A 239 34.85 3.11 3.19
CA ARG A 239 33.84 4.17 3.36
C ARG A 239 32.50 3.65 3.92
N TYR A 240 32.19 2.36 3.78
CA TYR A 240 30.95 1.76 4.29
C TYR A 240 31.12 1.09 5.67
N THR A 241 32.28 1.24 6.31
CA THR A 241 32.51 0.67 7.65
C THR A 241 31.53 1.23 8.68
N TYR A 242 31.11 2.49 8.55
CA TYR A 242 30.10 3.07 9.45
C TYR A 242 28.73 2.40 9.28
N VAL A 243 28.35 2.06 8.04
CA VAL A 243 27.11 1.32 7.75
C VAL A 243 27.15 -0.05 8.43
N MET A 244 28.28 -0.76 8.37
CA MET A 244 28.44 -2.06 9.04
C MET A 244 28.23 -1.95 10.55
N LYS A 245 28.85 -0.96 11.19
CA LYS A 245 28.70 -0.72 12.63
C LYS A 245 27.25 -0.39 13.00
N GLY A 246 26.57 0.40 12.18
CA GLY A 246 25.14 0.68 12.34
C GLY A 246 24.31 -0.61 12.28
N MET A 247 24.55 -1.45 11.28
CA MET A 247 23.83 -2.72 11.12
C MET A 247 24.07 -3.69 12.29
N ILE A 248 25.31 -3.76 12.81
CA ILE A 248 25.64 -4.62 13.96
C ILE A 248 24.77 -4.28 15.17
N ASN A 249 24.63 -2.99 15.47
CA ASN A 249 23.84 -2.51 16.61
C ASN A 249 22.34 -2.72 16.38
N THR A 250 21.83 -2.41 15.18
CA THR A 250 20.39 -2.46 14.88
C THR A 250 19.86 -3.88 14.73
N TYR A 251 20.65 -4.81 14.19
CA TYR A 251 20.20 -6.17 13.84
C TYR A 251 20.77 -7.26 14.76
N ASN A 252 21.32 -6.89 15.92
CA ASN A 252 21.89 -7.80 16.91
C ASN A 252 22.89 -8.82 16.31
N LEU A 253 23.68 -8.40 15.31
CA LEU A 253 24.67 -9.25 14.68
C LEU A 253 25.86 -9.41 15.63
N LYS A 254 26.14 -10.64 16.09
CA LYS A 254 27.29 -10.87 16.99
C LYS A 254 28.61 -10.70 16.25
N GLN A 255 29.44 -9.79 16.75
CA GLN A 255 30.82 -9.64 16.27
C GLN A 255 31.69 -10.75 16.86
N ASN A 256 31.98 -11.80 16.08
CA ASN A 256 33.01 -12.76 16.48
C ASN A 256 34.39 -12.22 16.11
N SER A 257 35.00 -11.48 17.03
CA SER A 257 36.44 -11.20 17.01
C SER A 257 37.20 -12.46 17.46
N TYR A 258 37.56 -13.32 16.51
CA TYR A 258 38.66 -14.25 16.77
C TYR A 258 39.95 -13.44 16.88
N ARG A 259 40.43 -13.25 18.12
CA ARG A 259 41.83 -12.94 18.39
C ARG A 259 42.62 -14.21 18.04
N ILE A 260 43.38 -14.17 16.96
CA ILE A 260 44.57 -15.00 16.75
C ILE A 260 45.73 -14.03 16.77
#